data_AF-A0A7S0J302-F1
#
_entry.id   AF-A0A7S0J302-F1
#
_cell.length_a   1.000
_cell.length_b   1.000
_cell.length_c   1.000
_cell.angle_alpha   90.00
_cell.angle_beta   90.00
_cell.angle_gamma   90.00
#
_symmetry.space_group_name_H-M   'P 1'
#
loop_
_entity.id
_entity.type
_entity.pdbx_description
1 polymer ?
#
loop_
_entity_poly.entity_id
_entity_poly.type
_entity_poly.pdbx_seq_one_letter_code
_entity_poly.pdbx_strand_id
1 'polypeptide(L)'
;PLPTLSPPPPQVPPLSPSPMPPSPPSPPPVRPLPRAPPSPSFPPYPPFPPPRVGCMVPVAINYDSLAVVDDGSCEFAIPGCTDSRSINYYAAANVDDGSCIPLREGCLSTFALNFDSTATVDDASCDFEILG
;
A
#
# COMPACT_ATOMS: atom_id res chain seq x y z
N PRO A 1 -34.01 -5.50 71.70
CA PRO A 1 -32.89 -6.02 70.88
C PRO A 1 -32.45 -7.39 71.39
N LEU A 2 -32.96 -8.46 70.77
CA LEU A 2 -32.50 -9.84 70.99
C LEU A 2 -31.36 -10.12 70.01
N PRO A 3 -30.19 -10.64 70.45
CA PRO A 3 -29.15 -11.04 69.51
C PRO A 3 -29.54 -12.36 68.83
N THR A 4 -29.68 -12.32 67.51
CA THR A 4 -29.80 -13.52 66.67
C THR A 4 -28.45 -14.23 66.62
N LEU A 5 -28.34 -15.36 67.31
CA LEU A 5 -27.20 -16.29 67.21
C LEU A 5 -27.31 -17.08 65.90
N SER A 6 -26.37 -16.87 64.97
CA SER A 6 -26.24 -17.68 63.76
C SER A 6 -25.77 -19.10 64.10
N PRO A 7 -26.28 -20.14 63.41
CA PRO A 7 -25.86 -21.52 63.65
C PRO A 7 -24.41 -21.76 63.18
N PRO A 8 -23.69 -22.71 63.83
CA PRO A 8 -22.32 -23.04 63.43
C PRO A 8 -22.27 -23.75 62.07
N PRO A 9 -21.18 -23.59 61.30
CA PRO A 9 -21.03 -24.22 60.00
C PRO A 9 -20.89 -25.75 60.12
N PRO A 10 -21.33 -26.51 59.10
CA PRO A 10 -21.21 -27.96 59.09
C PRO A 10 -19.73 -28.38 59.04
N GLN A 11 -19.33 -29.28 59.95
CA GLN A 11 -17.97 -29.81 60.01
C GLN A 11 -17.78 -30.87 58.93
N VAL A 12 -16.83 -30.63 58.01
CA VAL A 12 -16.45 -31.57 56.95
C VAL A 12 -15.55 -32.66 57.56
N PRO A 13 -15.81 -33.96 57.34
CA PRO A 13 -14.96 -35.03 57.85
C PRO A 13 -13.58 -34.99 57.16
N PRO A 14 -12.50 -35.41 57.85
CA PRO A 14 -11.16 -35.42 57.26
C PRO A 14 -11.09 -36.41 56.10
N LEU A 15 -10.51 -35.96 54.99
CA LEU A 15 -10.26 -36.78 53.80
C LEU A 15 -9.25 -37.89 54.14
N SER A 16 -9.66 -39.14 53.93
CA SER A 16 -8.78 -40.31 54.06
C SER A 16 -7.68 -40.26 52.99
N PRO A 17 -6.39 -40.49 53.32
CA PRO A 17 -5.31 -40.42 52.35
C PRO A 17 -5.40 -41.60 51.37
N SER A 18 -5.45 -41.28 50.06
CA SER A 18 -5.37 -42.27 48.99
C SER A 18 -3.99 -42.94 48.97
N PRO A 19 -3.90 -44.26 48.70
CA PRO A 19 -2.63 -44.95 48.61
C PRO A 19 -1.79 -44.40 47.46
N MET A 20 -0.51 -44.11 47.73
CA MET A 20 0.44 -43.65 46.72
C MET A 20 0.69 -44.75 45.68
N PRO A 21 0.74 -44.42 44.38
CA PRO A 21 1.13 -45.38 43.35
C PRO A 21 2.59 -45.81 43.53
N PRO A 22 2.95 -47.04 43.10
CA PRO A 22 4.33 -47.50 43.14
C PRO A 22 5.24 -46.64 42.27
N SER A 23 6.48 -46.45 42.71
CA SER A 23 7.49 -45.69 41.98
C SER A 23 7.77 -46.30 40.60
N PRO A 24 8.00 -45.48 39.56
CA PRO A 24 8.36 -45.99 38.23
C PRO A 24 9.75 -46.67 38.25
N PRO A 25 9.99 -47.63 37.34
CA PRO A 25 11.28 -48.28 37.20
C PRO A 25 12.36 -47.29 36.74
N SER A 26 13.61 -47.54 37.15
CA SER A 26 14.76 -46.72 36.77
C SER A 26 14.99 -46.72 35.26
N PRO A 27 15.36 -45.57 34.66
CA PRO A 27 15.66 -45.50 33.24
C PRO A 27 16.90 -46.34 32.89
N PRO A 28 16.98 -46.88 31.66
CA PRO A 28 18.16 -47.60 31.19
C PRO A 28 19.40 -46.69 31.12
N PRO A 29 20.61 -47.26 31.19
CA PRO A 29 21.84 -46.49 31.07
C PRO A 29 21.92 -45.81 29.70
N VAL A 30 22.01 -44.47 29.71
CA VAL A 30 22.13 -43.67 28.49
C VAL A 30 23.57 -43.77 27.99
N ARG A 31 23.75 -44.26 26.76
CA ARG A 31 25.06 -44.26 26.10
C ARG A 31 25.41 -42.81 25.70
N PRO A 32 26.62 -42.31 26.00
CA PRO A 32 27.02 -40.97 25.59
C PRO A 32 26.94 -40.83 24.06
N LEU A 33 26.25 -39.79 23.59
CA LEU A 33 26.27 -39.44 22.18
C LEU A 33 27.68 -39.00 21.77
N PRO A 34 28.14 -39.32 20.54
CA PRO A 34 29.36 -38.78 20.00
C PRO A 34 29.34 -37.25 20.04
N ARG A 35 30.50 -36.64 20.27
CA ARG A 35 30.64 -35.18 20.27
C ARG A 35 30.25 -34.66 18.89
N ALA A 36 29.31 -33.72 18.84
CA ALA A 36 28.91 -33.09 17.59
C ALA A 36 30.14 -32.45 16.91
N PRO A 37 30.26 -32.53 15.57
CA PRO A 37 31.31 -31.83 14.85
C PRO A 37 31.20 -30.31 15.09
N PRO A 38 32.31 -29.55 15.00
CA PRO A 38 32.28 -28.10 15.12
C PRO A 38 31.33 -27.52 14.07
N SER A 39 30.44 -26.63 14.50
CA SER A 39 29.52 -25.91 13.61
C SER A 39 30.31 -25.15 12.56
N PRO A 40 29.98 -25.25 11.26
CA PRO A 40 30.63 -24.43 10.25
C PRO A 40 30.38 -22.95 10.57
N SER A 41 31.44 -22.15 10.55
CA SER A 41 31.37 -20.71 10.68
C SER A 41 30.73 -20.13 9.41
N PHE A 42 29.40 -20.03 9.42
CA PHE A 42 28.68 -19.34 8.35
C PHE A 42 29.06 -17.84 8.36
N PRO A 43 29.27 -17.23 7.18
CA PRO A 43 29.46 -15.79 7.09
C PRO A 43 28.23 -15.05 7.68
N PRO A 44 28.38 -13.79 8.12
CA PRO A 44 27.30 -13.03 8.77
C PRO A 44 26.15 -12.64 7.83
N TYR A 45 26.19 -13.03 6.56
CA TYR A 45 25.12 -12.76 5.61
C TYR A 45 24.07 -13.88 5.68
N PRO A 46 22.77 -13.54 5.78
CA PRO A 46 21.73 -14.54 5.70
C PRO A 46 21.82 -15.29 4.35
N PRO A 47 21.51 -16.58 4.33
CA PRO A 47 21.66 -17.44 3.14
C PRO A 47 20.73 -17.08 1.97
N PHE A 48 19.92 -16.02 2.09
CA PHE A 48 18.95 -15.61 1.08
C PHE A 48 19.11 -14.12 0.74
N PRO A 49 19.13 -13.76 -0.55
CA PRO A 49 18.99 -12.36 -0.96
C PRO A 49 17.65 -11.81 -0.46
N PRO A 50 17.57 -10.50 -0.13
CA PRO A 50 16.33 -9.88 0.28
C PRO A 50 15.24 -10.05 -0.81
N PRO A 51 13.96 -10.17 -0.43
CA PRO A 51 12.87 -10.24 -1.39
C PRO A 51 12.87 -8.99 -2.27
N ARG A 52 12.59 -9.15 -3.57
CA ARG A 52 12.40 -8.03 -4.48
C ARG A 52 11.09 -7.33 -4.14
N VAL A 53 11.17 -6.03 -3.94
CA VAL A 53 10.06 -5.17 -3.54
C VAL A 53 9.78 -4.19 -4.69
N GLY A 54 8.52 -4.02 -5.04
CA GLY A 54 8.07 -3.10 -6.09
C GLY A 54 6.60 -3.31 -6.45
N CYS A 55 6.07 -2.51 -7.37
CA CYS A 55 4.67 -2.60 -7.76
C CYS A 55 4.36 -3.94 -8.46
N MET A 56 3.40 -4.69 -7.90
CA MET A 56 2.98 -5.99 -8.44
C MET A 56 1.78 -5.90 -9.42
N VAL A 57 1.30 -4.69 -9.73
CA VAL A 57 0.08 -4.48 -10.54
C VAL A 57 0.41 -4.28 -12.02
N PRO A 58 0.02 -5.18 -12.95
CA PRO A 58 0.45 -5.12 -14.36
C PRO A 58 -0.01 -3.90 -15.16
N VAL A 59 -1.04 -3.21 -14.70
CA VAL A 59 -1.57 -1.99 -15.34
C VAL A 59 -0.89 -0.71 -14.83
N ALA A 60 -0.06 -0.80 -13.79
CA ALA A 60 0.73 0.31 -13.31
C ALA A 60 1.90 0.62 -14.26
N ILE A 61 2.27 1.90 -14.37
CA ILE A 61 3.36 2.39 -15.22
C ILE A 61 4.71 1.86 -14.71
N ASN A 62 4.84 1.68 -13.41
CA ASN A 62 6.03 1.19 -12.72
C ASN A 62 5.94 -0.28 -12.29
N TYR A 63 5.17 -1.10 -13.01
CA TYR A 63 5.07 -2.53 -12.76
C TYR A 63 6.44 -3.23 -12.77
N ASP A 64 6.78 -3.93 -11.69
CA ASP A 64 7.95 -4.79 -11.59
C ASP A 64 7.51 -6.27 -11.64
N SER A 65 7.77 -6.92 -12.78
CA SER A 65 7.44 -8.33 -12.98
C SER A 65 8.26 -9.31 -12.12
N LEU A 66 9.32 -8.82 -11.46
CA LEU A 66 10.18 -9.59 -10.57
C LEU A 66 9.89 -9.30 -9.09
N ALA A 67 9.03 -8.33 -8.78
CA ALA A 67 8.63 -8.04 -7.41
C ALA A 67 7.82 -9.22 -6.84
N VAL A 68 8.19 -9.62 -5.62
CA VAL A 68 7.51 -10.68 -4.86
C VAL A 68 6.78 -10.13 -3.63
N VAL A 69 6.98 -8.84 -3.34
CA VAL A 69 6.33 -8.08 -2.28
C VAL A 69 5.93 -6.72 -2.85
N ASP A 70 4.64 -6.39 -2.77
CA ASP A 70 4.13 -5.07 -3.12
C ASP A 70 4.50 -4.05 -2.05
N ASP A 71 5.06 -2.91 -2.45
CA ASP A 71 5.34 -1.78 -1.56
C ASP A 71 4.27 -0.68 -1.62
N GLY A 72 3.23 -0.86 -2.43
CA GLY A 72 2.21 0.16 -2.64
C GLY A 72 2.72 1.38 -3.41
N SER A 73 3.88 1.28 -4.08
CA SER A 73 4.42 2.36 -4.92
C SER A 73 3.76 2.45 -6.30
N CYS A 74 2.75 1.62 -6.59
CA CYS A 74 2.11 1.55 -7.91
C CYS A 74 1.60 2.92 -8.41
N GLU A 75 2.11 3.34 -9.57
CA GLU A 75 1.70 4.55 -10.28
C GLU A 75 0.77 4.18 -11.43
N PHE A 76 -0.42 4.78 -11.48
CA PHE A 76 -1.40 4.51 -12.52
C PHE A 76 -1.42 5.64 -13.54
N ALA A 77 -1.62 5.28 -14.81
CA ALA A 77 -1.81 6.24 -15.88
C ALA A 77 -3.13 7.00 -15.70
N ILE A 78 -3.01 8.32 -15.61
CA ILE A 78 -4.09 9.28 -15.66
C ILE A 78 -3.92 10.01 -17.00
N PRO A 79 -4.66 9.59 -18.06
CA PRO A 79 -4.57 10.22 -19.36
C PRO A 79 -5.18 11.62 -19.34
N GLY A 80 -4.59 12.53 -20.10
CA GLY A 80 -5.12 13.86 -20.38
C GLY A 80 -4.03 14.80 -20.87
N CYS A 81 -4.40 16.04 -21.18
CA CYS A 81 -3.42 17.01 -21.63
C CYS A 81 -2.45 17.41 -20.49
N THR A 82 -1.16 17.15 -20.69
CA THR A 82 -0.10 17.48 -19.71
C THR A 82 0.55 18.84 -19.95
N ASP A 83 0.27 19.50 -21.08
CA ASP A 83 0.80 20.82 -21.39
C ASP A 83 0.02 21.93 -20.67
N SER A 84 0.67 22.58 -19.71
CA SER A 84 0.15 23.73 -18.95
C SER A 84 -0.28 24.94 -19.81
N ARG A 85 0.19 25.02 -21.06
CA ARG A 85 -0.16 26.09 -22.00
C ARG A 85 -1.38 25.74 -22.86
N SER A 86 -1.92 24.54 -22.74
CA SER A 86 -3.12 24.12 -23.47
C SER A 86 -4.39 24.50 -22.73
N ILE A 87 -5.46 24.80 -23.49
CA ILE A 87 -6.74 25.26 -22.93
C ILE A 87 -7.46 24.19 -22.12
N ASN A 88 -7.19 22.92 -22.41
CA ASN A 88 -7.72 21.75 -21.72
C ASN A 88 -6.66 21.05 -20.85
N TYR A 89 -5.66 21.80 -20.37
CA TYR A 89 -4.68 21.28 -19.42
C TYR A 89 -5.35 20.58 -18.23
N TYR A 90 -4.92 19.35 -17.95
CA TYR A 90 -5.40 18.58 -16.80
C TYR A 90 -4.26 18.32 -15.81
N ALA A 91 -4.27 19.03 -14.69
CA ALA A 91 -3.18 19.01 -13.73
C ALA A 91 -2.91 17.64 -13.07
N ALA A 92 -3.90 16.74 -13.07
CA ALA A 92 -3.71 15.38 -12.56
C ALA A 92 -3.28 14.38 -13.66
N ALA A 93 -3.23 14.79 -14.93
CA ALA A 93 -2.72 13.94 -16.00
C ALA A 93 -1.21 13.69 -15.80
N ASN A 94 -0.80 12.43 -15.88
CA ASN A 94 0.61 12.02 -15.87
C ASN A 94 1.03 11.32 -17.18
N VAL A 95 0.08 11.12 -18.10
CA VAL A 95 0.31 10.58 -19.44
C VAL A 95 -0.43 11.48 -20.43
N ASP A 96 0.32 12.04 -21.39
CA ASP A 96 -0.29 12.77 -22.49
C ASP A 96 -1.05 11.81 -23.42
N ASP A 97 -2.33 12.08 -23.64
CA ASP A 97 -3.19 11.32 -24.54
C ASP A 97 -3.34 11.97 -25.92
N GLY A 98 -2.63 13.08 -26.17
CA GLY A 98 -2.71 13.82 -27.42
C GLY A 98 -3.98 14.65 -27.55
N SER A 99 -4.77 14.80 -26.49
CA SER A 99 -5.98 15.63 -26.49
C SER A 99 -5.71 17.14 -26.38
N CYS A 100 -4.45 17.55 -26.16
CA CYS A 100 -4.09 18.95 -25.95
C CYS A 100 -4.57 19.87 -27.07
N ILE A 101 -5.30 20.91 -26.69
CA ILE A 101 -5.76 21.96 -27.59
C ILE A 101 -4.81 23.15 -27.41
N PRO A 102 -4.09 23.58 -28.46
CA PRO A 102 -3.14 24.68 -28.36
C PRO A 102 -3.88 25.99 -28.06
N LEU A 103 -3.29 26.79 -27.18
CA LEU A 103 -3.72 28.17 -26.98
C LEU A 103 -3.27 29.01 -28.18
N ARG A 104 -4.23 29.48 -28.98
CA ARG A 104 -4.01 30.45 -30.05
C ARG A 104 -4.97 31.62 -29.85
N GLU A 105 -4.39 32.77 -29.63
CA GLU A 105 -5.10 34.04 -29.48
C GLU A 105 -5.39 34.63 -30.87
N GLY A 106 -6.60 35.18 -31.03
CA GLY A 106 -7.04 35.88 -32.24
C GLY A 106 -8.55 36.12 -32.21
N CYS A 107 -9.09 36.79 -33.23
CA CYS A 107 -10.52 37.10 -33.26
C CYS A 107 -11.39 35.87 -33.61
N LEU A 108 -12.31 35.49 -32.71
CA LEU A 108 -13.23 34.36 -32.94
C LEU A 108 -14.53 34.74 -33.67
N SER A 109 -14.79 36.03 -33.89
CA SER A 109 -16.04 36.48 -34.52
C SER A 109 -15.99 36.38 -36.04
N THR A 110 -16.88 35.57 -36.63
CA THR A 110 -17.01 35.41 -38.09
C THR A 110 -17.50 36.66 -38.83
N PHE A 111 -17.93 37.68 -38.09
CA PHE A 111 -18.35 38.98 -38.63
C PHE A 111 -17.24 40.04 -38.59
N ALA A 112 -16.09 39.75 -37.97
CA ALA A 112 -14.95 40.65 -37.94
C ALA A 112 -14.11 40.53 -39.22
N LEU A 113 -13.47 41.63 -39.62
CA LEU A 113 -12.58 41.67 -40.78
C LEU A 113 -11.31 40.82 -40.57
N ASN A 114 -10.87 40.71 -39.32
CA ASN A 114 -9.67 39.96 -38.91
C ASN A 114 -10.01 38.62 -38.23
N PHE A 115 -11.14 38.00 -38.58
CA PHE A 115 -11.49 36.65 -38.10
C PHE A 115 -10.34 35.65 -38.34
N ASP A 116 -9.90 34.97 -37.27
CA ASP A 116 -8.91 33.89 -37.32
C ASP A 116 -9.58 32.54 -37.00
N SER A 117 -9.77 31.71 -38.02
CA SER A 117 -10.37 30.38 -37.87
C SER A 117 -9.49 29.38 -37.12
N THR A 118 -8.22 29.71 -36.89
CA THR A 118 -7.29 28.89 -36.12
C THR A 118 -7.23 29.29 -34.65
N ALA A 119 -7.74 30.48 -34.31
CA ALA A 119 -7.80 30.95 -32.94
C ALA A 119 -8.70 30.03 -32.09
N THR A 120 -8.29 29.84 -30.85
CA THR A 120 -9.00 29.03 -29.85
C THR A 120 -9.43 29.84 -28.64
N VAL A 121 -8.89 31.06 -28.49
CA VAL A 121 -9.27 32.03 -27.46
C VAL A 121 -9.40 33.41 -28.11
N ASP A 122 -10.52 34.08 -27.85
CA ASP A 122 -10.76 35.44 -28.33
C ASP A 122 -9.86 36.44 -27.58
N ASP A 123 -9.05 37.19 -28.31
CA ASP A 123 -8.12 38.18 -27.76
C ASP A 123 -8.69 39.61 -27.75
N ALA A 124 -9.97 39.75 -28.09
CA ALA A 124 -10.66 41.03 -28.26
C ALA A 124 -10.01 41.98 -29.28
N SER A 125 -9.18 41.46 -30.20
CA SER A 125 -8.60 42.24 -31.31
C SER A 125 -9.57 42.40 -32.49
N CYS A 126 -10.80 41.89 -32.39
CA CYS A 126 -11.77 41.89 -33.47
C CYS A 126 -12.04 43.29 -34.02
N ASP A 127 -11.81 43.44 -35.32
CA ASP A 127 -12.07 44.65 -36.10
C ASP A 127 -13.44 44.52 -36.77
N PHE A 128 -14.42 45.20 -36.18
CA PHE A 128 -15.74 45.39 -36.77
C PHE A 128 -15.74 46.78 -37.37
N GLU A 129 -15.57 46.87 -38.68
CA GLU A 129 -15.60 48.14 -39.40
C GLU A 129 -16.80 48.97 -38.90
N ILE A 130 -16.53 50.09 -38.23
CA ILE A 130 -17.60 51.01 -37.83
C ILE A 130 -18.10 51.61 -39.12
N LEU A 131 -19.24 51.13 -39.61
CA LEU A 131 -20.01 51.84 -40.63
C LEU A 131 -20.30 53.22 -40.03
N GLY A 132 -19.54 54.22 -40.50
CA GLY A 132 -19.70 55.62 -40.13
C GLY A 132 -21.06 56.17 -40.55
#